data_AF-A0A553N9M0-F1
#
_entry.id   AF-A0A553N9M0-F1
#
_cell.length_a   1.000
_cell.length_b   1.000
_cell.length_c   1.000
_cell.angle_alpha   90.00
_cell.angle_beta   90.00
_cell.angle_gamma   90.00
#
_symmetry.space_group_name_H-M   'P 1'
#
loop_
_entity.id
_entity.type
_entity.pdbx_description
1 polymer ?
#
loop_
_entity_poly.entity_id
_entity_poly.type
_entity_poly.pdbx_seq_one_letter_code
_entity_poly.pdbx_strand_id
1 'polypeptide(L)'
;MTKEERWWEWQLLSMARPIGCRMKRVECMEIKMHQGAQNKKGFTRTFGKMQDLQDFSNPTSDFALVKSCLHLATNFSLTQGTLEDLLAKHFEGGIEVETWSDLPEGTGLGTSSILAGTILACLWDCMGLVFTIDDIIHGVLQVEQLLTTGGGWQDQVNGLVPGIKIGRCLPKEPLTVTREIIPMEHPFNKVLESHLVLVYTGKVRLAKNLLQNVVKAWYSKKDVIHQAIRDNHDLATKMWTAIQNESLAQVGECLNTYWTLKKLLAEGSEPESIVPILKATKSLSLGQSLAGAGGGGFLVLITKAPNALDQVQAAVEHLGVTCHQAGVDLEGLTLVRDQCDVKKTFH
;
A
#
# COMPACT_ATOMS: atom_id res chain seq x y z
N MET A 1 11.63 -35.88 24.25
CA MET A 1 12.22 -34.59 23.83
C MET A 1 11.09 -33.76 23.25
N THR A 2 10.60 -32.82 24.05
CA THR A 2 9.44 -31.96 23.84
C THR A 2 9.73 -30.98 22.70
N LYS A 3 9.04 -31.14 21.56
CA LYS A 3 9.09 -30.19 20.44
C LYS A 3 8.11 -29.06 20.73
N GLU A 4 8.68 -27.94 21.13
CA GLU A 4 8.02 -26.71 21.53
C GLU A 4 7.16 -26.11 20.40
N GLU A 5 6.02 -25.55 20.79
CA GLU A 5 5.12 -24.76 19.94
C GLU A 5 5.90 -23.63 19.25
N ARG A 6 6.04 -23.71 17.92
CA ARG A 6 6.72 -22.69 17.12
C ARG A 6 5.79 -21.49 16.89
N TRP A 7 6.06 -20.39 17.58
CA TRP A 7 5.50 -19.09 17.25
C TRP A 7 6.41 -18.39 16.24
N TRP A 8 5.80 -17.65 15.32
CA TRP A 8 6.48 -16.81 14.36
C TRP A 8 5.79 -15.45 14.43
N GLU A 9 6.41 -14.52 15.12
CA GLU A 9 6.10 -13.10 15.07
C GLU A 9 6.81 -12.48 13.89
N TRP A 10 6.12 -11.53 13.28
CA TRP A 10 6.68 -10.73 12.21
C TRP A 10 6.53 -9.32 12.72
N GLN A 11 7.64 -8.75 13.16
CA GLN A 11 7.66 -7.39 13.67
C GLN A 11 8.40 -6.52 12.67
N LEU A 12 7.62 -5.62 12.11
CA LEU A 12 8.09 -4.49 11.35
C LEU A 12 8.16 -3.37 12.44
N LEU A 13 9.31 -3.11 13.08
CA LEU A 13 9.54 -2.03 14.08
C LEU A 13 10.95 -1.44 13.82
N SER A 14 11.19 -0.14 13.68
CA SER A 14 10.58 1.09 14.25
C SER A 14 9.77 1.92 13.22
N MET A 15 8.81 2.80 13.56
CA MET A 15 8.34 3.30 14.86
C MET A 15 6.87 2.98 15.25
N ALA A 16 6.03 2.40 14.37
CA ALA A 16 4.73 1.80 14.73
C ALA A 16 4.10 1.11 13.50
N ARG A 17 4.89 0.32 12.75
CA ARG A 17 4.59 -0.02 11.35
C ARG A 17 3.17 -0.61 11.24
N PRO A 18 2.21 0.17 10.70
CA PRO A 18 0.79 -0.03 10.99
C PRO A 18 0.20 -1.18 10.19
N ILE A 19 0.95 -1.74 9.24
CA ILE A 19 0.51 -2.82 8.35
C ILE A 19 1.54 -3.93 8.43
N GLY A 20 1.08 -5.16 8.59
CA GLY A 20 1.94 -6.31 8.50
C GLY A 20 1.19 -7.62 8.53
N CYS A 21 1.96 -8.68 8.35
CA CYS A 21 1.51 -10.05 8.36
C CYS A 21 2.49 -10.85 9.18
N ARG A 22 1.98 -11.74 10.03
CA ARG A 22 2.70 -12.80 10.70
C ARG A 22 2.15 -14.16 10.36
N MET A 23 2.99 -15.17 10.32
CA MET A 23 2.65 -16.50 9.87
C MET A 23 3.52 -17.55 10.53
N LYS A 24 2.89 -18.62 11.04
CA LYS A 24 3.56 -19.80 11.60
C LYS A 24 3.07 -21.10 10.98
N ARG A 25 3.94 -22.11 10.98
CA ARG A 25 3.55 -23.51 10.73
C ARG A 25 3.01 -24.14 12.01
N VAL A 26 1.96 -24.96 11.89
CA VAL A 26 1.33 -25.71 12.98
C VAL A 26 1.14 -27.17 12.57
N GLU A 27 1.04 -28.08 13.55
CA GLU A 27 0.91 -29.53 13.27
C GLU A 27 -0.46 -29.92 12.72
N CYS A 28 -1.52 -29.19 13.10
CA CYS A 28 -2.87 -29.47 12.65
C CYS A 28 -3.02 -29.11 11.16
N MET A 29 -3.64 -29.97 10.34
CA MET A 29 -3.83 -29.76 8.89
C MET A 29 -4.97 -28.77 8.59
N GLU A 30 -4.88 -27.57 9.15
CA GLU A 30 -5.85 -26.51 9.02
C GLU A 30 -5.15 -25.18 8.74
N ILE A 31 -5.90 -24.23 8.18
CA ILE A 31 -5.47 -22.85 8.01
C ILE A 31 -6.24 -21.99 9.00
N LYS A 32 -5.53 -21.39 9.96
CA LYS A 32 -6.10 -20.42 10.88
C LYS A 32 -5.74 -19.02 10.41
N MET A 33 -6.72 -18.15 10.21
CA MET A 33 -6.49 -16.76 9.81
C MET A 33 -6.98 -15.82 10.91
N HIS A 34 -6.17 -14.82 11.26
CA HIS A 34 -6.50 -13.70 12.13
C HIS A 34 -6.35 -12.39 11.37
N GLN A 35 -7.30 -11.47 11.53
CA GLN A 35 -7.27 -10.15 10.91
C GLN A 35 -7.78 -9.11 11.91
N GLY A 36 -7.00 -8.04 12.13
CA GLY A 36 -7.37 -7.00 13.08
C GLY A 36 -6.48 -5.76 13.03
N ALA A 37 -6.55 -4.95 14.08
CA ALA A 37 -5.55 -3.93 14.36
C ALA A 37 -4.49 -4.50 15.30
N GLN A 38 -3.29 -3.93 15.29
CA GLN A 38 -2.19 -4.43 16.10
C GLN A 38 -2.59 -4.41 17.58
N ASN A 39 -2.35 -5.54 18.29
CA ASN A 39 -2.67 -5.70 19.71
C ASN A 39 -4.15 -5.50 20.11
N LYS A 40 -5.09 -5.62 19.17
CA LYS A 40 -6.55 -5.57 19.44
C LYS A 40 -7.21 -6.90 19.09
N LYS A 41 -8.39 -7.16 19.68
CA LYS A 41 -9.21 -8.32 19.29
C LYS A 41 -9.62 -8.18 17.82
N GLY A 42 -9.02 -8.99 16.97
CA GLY A 42 -9.43 -9.16 15.57
C GLY A 42 -10.49 -10.24 15.38
N PHE A 43 -10.76 -10.51 14.11
CA PHE A 43 -11.57 -11.62 13.64
C PHE A 43 -10.67 -12.84 13.40
N THR A 44 -11.05 -14.01 13.92
CA THR A 44 -10.32 -15.26 13.71
C THR A 44 -11.22 -16.30 13.09
N ARG A 45 -10.72 -17.02 12.08
CA ARG A 45 -11.42 -18.16 11.49
C ARG A 45 -10.46 -19.29 11.18
N THR A 46 -10.94 -20.51 11.33
CA THR A 46 -10.22 -21.72 10.95
C THR A 46 -10.88 -22.34 9.72
N PHE A 47 -10.06 -22.77 8.77
CA PHE A 47 -10.45 -23.35 7.51
C PHE A 47 -9.87 -24.75 7.41
N GLY A 48 -10.73 -25.74 7.17
CA GLY A 48 -10.39 -27.16 7.15
C GLY A 48 -10.68 -27.84 5.81
N LYS A 49 -11.30 -27.14 4.87
CA LYS A 49 -11.69 -27.70 3.56
C LYS A 49 -11.26 -26.80 2.41
N MET A 50 -11.03 -27.40 1.25
CA MET A 50 -10.64 -26.65 0.06
C MET A 50 -11.72 -25.65 -0.38
N GLN A 51 -13.01 -26.00 -0.22
CA GLN A 51 -14.13 -25.12 -0.55
C GLN A 51 -14.09 -23.79 0.20
N ASP A 52 -13.50 -23.76 1.40
CA ASP A 52 -13.38 -22.56 2.22
C ASP A 52 -12.47 -21.48 1.58
N LEU A 53 -11.62 -21.89 0.63
CA LEU A 53 -10.65 -21.04 -0.06
C LEU A 53 -11.09 -20.66 -1.48
N GLN A 54 -12.17 -21.26 -2.01
CA GLN A 54 -12.58 -21.09 -3.41
C GLN A 54 -13.17 -19.70 -3.73
N ASP A 55 -13.59 -18.97 -2.70
CA ASP A 55 -14.10 -17.60 -2.81
C ASP A 55 -12.99 -16.52 -2.77
N PHE A 56 -11.73 -16.92 -3.02
CA PHE A 56 -10.56 -16.03 -3.02
C PHE A 56 -10.64 -14.88 -4.02
N SER A 57 -11.49 -14.97 -5.06
CA SER A 57 -11.70 -13.90 -6.05
C SER A 57 -12.84 -12.97 -5.68
N ASN A 58 -13.59 -13.27 -4.61
CA ASN A 58 -14.66 -12.41 -4.12
C ASN A 58 -14.09 -11.40 -3.11
N PRO A 59 -13.98 -10.11 -3.44
CA PRO A 59 -13.39 -9.11 -2.53
C PRO A 59 -14.22 -8.84 -1.27
N THR A 60 -15.47 -9.32 -1.20
CA THR A 60 -16.32 -9.19 -0.01
C THR A 60 -16.23 -10.40 0.92
N SER A 61 -15.49 -11.45 0.55
CA SER A 61 -15.34 -12.64 1.39
C SER A 61 -14.39 -12.36 2.56
N ASP A 62 -14.63 -13.06 3.67
CA ASP A 62 -13.71 -13.04 4.81
C ASP A 62 -12.31 -13.44 4.36
N PHE A 63 -11.30 -12.66 4.74
CA PHE A 63 -9.91 -12.91 4.41
C PHE A 63 -9.63 -13.04 2.89
N ALA A 64 -10.44 -12.43 2.03
CA ALA A 64 -10.29 -12.49 0.58
C ALA A 64 -8.83 -12.28 0.15
N LEU A 65 -8.18 -11.24 0.67
CA LEU A 65 -6.79 -10.90 0.36
C LEU A 65 -5.81 -12.02 0.69
N VAL A 66 -5.92 -12.62 1.88
CA VAL A 66 -5.05 -13.74 2.32
C VAL A 66 -5.31 -14.96 1.44
N LYS A 67 -6.57 -15.27 1.13
CA LYS A 67 -6.94 -16.38 0.25
C LYS A 67 -6.39 -16.20 -1.17
N SER A 68 -6.48 -14.99 -1.73
CA SER A 68 -5.90 -14.69 -3.06
C SER A 68 -4.38 -14.83 -3.06
N CYS A 69 -3.71 -14.34 -2.01
CA CYS A 69 -2.26 -14.48 -1.88
C CYS A 69 -1.86 -15.95 -1.76
N LEU A 70 -2.61 -16.76 -0.99
CA LEU A 70 -2.37 -18.20 -0.86
C LEU A 70 -2.58 -18.93 -2.19
N HIS A 71 -3.64 -18.60 -2.92
CA HIS A 71 -3.91 -19.17 -4.24
C HIS A 71 -2.77 -18.88 -5.21
N LEU A 72 -2.33 -17.63 -5.27
CA LEU A 72 -1.20 -17.22 -6.10
C LEU A 72 0.11 -17.91 -5.68
N ALA A 73 0.43 -17.89 -4.38
CA ALA A 73 1.71 -18.39 -3.88
C ALA A 73 1.87 -19.90 -4.08
N THR A 74 0.79 -20.66 -3.92
CA THR A 74 0.84 -22.13 -4.05
C THR A 74 0.70 -22.60 -5.49
N ASN A 75 0.08 -21.79 -6.36
CA ASN A 75 -0.34 -22.20 -7.71
C ASN A 75 -1.09 -23.55 -7.71
N PHE A 76 -1.80 -23.84 -6.60
CA PHE A 76 -2.44 -25.12 -6.38
C PHE A 76 -3.87 -25.09 -6.94
N SER A 77 -4.29 -26.19 -7.58
CA SER A 77 -5.64 -26.28 -8.12
C SER A 77 -6.66 -26.40 -6.99
N LEU A 78 -7.36 -25.31 -6.71
CA LEU A 78 -8.43 -25.26 -5.69
C LEU A 78 -9.68 -26.06 -6.09
N THR A 79 -9.73 -26.62 -7.30
CA THR A 79 -10.88 -27.38 -7.82
C THR A 79 -10.66 -28.89 -7.85
N GLN A 80 -9.41 -29.37 -7.75
CA GLN A 80 -9.10 -30.80 -7.92
C GLN A 80 -8.27 -31.43 -6.79
N GLY A 81 -7.81 -30.66 -5.79
CA GLY A 81 -7.05 -31.21 -4.64
C GLY A 81 -7.69 -30.93 -3.28
N THR A 82 -7.19 -31.61 -2.24
CA THR A 82 -7.63 -31.39 -0.86
C THR A 82 -6.80 -30.31 -0.17
N LEU A 83 -7.33 -29.76 0.93
CA LEU A 83 -6.57 -28.79 1.74
C LEU A 83 -5.31 -29.43 2.33
N GLU A 84 -5.42 -30.68 2.76
CA GLU A 84 -4.31 -31.46 3.32
C GLU A 84 -3.18 -31.64 2.30
N ASP A 85 -3.51 -31.93 1.03
CA ASP A 85 -2.49 -32.04 -0.04
C ASP A 85 -1.73 -30.72 -0.25
N LEU A 86 -2.45 -29.59 -0.24
CA LEU A 86 -1.85 -28.26 -0.37
C LEU A 86 -0.90 -27.98 0.80
N LEU A 87 -1.38 -28.24 2.03
CA LEU A 87 -0.64 -28.01 3.26
C LEU A 87 0.61 -28.89 3.37
N ALA A 88 0.46 -30.19 3.13
CA ALA A 88 1.57 -31.15 3.13
C ALA A 88 2.62 -30.80 2.08
N LYS A 89 2.21 -30.39 0.86
CA LYS A 89 3.12 -30.07 -0.24
C LYS A 89 3.93 -28.80 0.00
N HIS A 90 3.32 -27.76 0.57
CA HIS A 90 3.92 -26.42 0.59
C HIS A 90 4.40 -25.97 1.98
N PHE A 91 3.86 -26.55 3.06
CA PHE A 91 4.13 -26.08 4.43
C PHE A 91 4.54 -27.20 5.40
N GLU A 92 4.44 -28.47 5.00
CA GLU A 92 4.72 -29.65 5.86
C GLU A 92 3.85 -29.70 7.13
N GLY A 93 2.64 -29.12 7.05
CA GLY A 93 1.69 -28.96 8.16
C GLY A 93 0.68 -27.85 7.86
N GLY A 94 -0.20 -27.54 8.81
CA GLY A 94 -1.06 -26.36 8.71
C GLY A 94 -0.33 -25.06 8.95
N ILE A 95 -1.07 -23.97 8.80
CA ILE A 95 -0.54 -22.62 8.96
C ILE A 95 -1.49 -21.75 9.77
N GLU A 96 -0.92 -20.87 10.59
CA GLU A 96 -1.65 -19.76 11.20
C GLU A 96 -1.10 -18.47 10.62
N VAL A 97 -1.98 -17.69 9.99
CA VAL A 97 -1.69 -16.39 9.37
C VAL A 97 -2.42 -15.32 10.15
N GLU A 98 -1.72 -14.27 10.53
CA GLU A 98 -2.28 -13.12 11.21
C GLU A 98 -1.89 -11.86 10.47
N THR A 99 -2.86 -11.01 10.20
CA THR A 99 -2.68 -9.75 9.47
C THR A 99 -3.17 -8.59 10.33
N TRP A 100 -2.48 -7.46 10.25
CA TRP A 100 -2.92 -6.23 10.89
C TRP A 100 -2.85 -5.02 9.97
N SER A 101 -3.79 -4.10 10.18
CA SER A 101 -3.79 -2.74 9.63
C SER A 101 -4.36 -1.77 10.66
N ASP A 102 -3.55 -0.86 11.17
CA ASP A 102 -3.98 0.22 12.07
C ASP A 102 -4.56 1.42 11.31
N LEU A 103 -4.46 1.39 9.97
CA LEU A 103 -5.08 2.37 9.09
C LEU A 103 -6.50 1.94 8.71
N PRO A 104 -7.48 2.85 8.69
CA PRO A 104 -8.80 2.58 8.14
C PRO A 104 -8.72 2.09 6.69
N GLU A 105 -9.71 1.31 6.27
CA GLU A 105 -9.88 0.97 4.85
C GLU A 105 -10.23 2.21 4.02
N GLY A 106 -9.81 2.25 2.75
CA GLY A 106 -10.14 3.36 1.86
C GLY A 106 -9.45 4.69 2.18
N THR A 107 -8.28 4.65 2.82
CA THR A 107 -7.46 5.83 3.14
C THR A 107 -6.73 6.43 1.95
N GLY A 108 -6.61 5.69 0.84
CA GLY A 108 -5.86 6.12 -0.34
C GLY A 108 -4.33 5.99 -0.21
N LEU A 109 -3.85 5.26 0.81
CA LEU A 109 -2.41 5.05 1.06
C LEU A 109 -1.88 3.70 0.54
N GLY A 110 -2.63 3.00 -0.33
CA GLY A 110 -2.21 1.71 -0.87
C GLY A 110 -2.16 0.58 0.15
N THR A 111 -2.92 0.67 1.24
CA THR A 111 -2.83 -0.23 2.40
C THR A 111 -3.06 -1.69 2.03
N SER A 112 -4.03 -1.98 1.17
CA SER A 112 -4.32 -3.35 0.69
C SER A 112 -3.16 -3.95 -0.11
N SER A 113 -2.53 -3.16 -0.99
CA SER A 113 -1.41 -3.60 -1.83
C SER A 113 -0.15 -3.84 -0.98
N ILE A 114 0.10 -2.99 0.02
CA ILE A 114 1.18 -3.17 0.98
C ILE A 114 0.94 -4.44 1.81
N LEU A 115 -0.28 -4.63 2.33
CA LEU A 115 -0.62 -5.81 3.11
C LEU A 115 -0.47 -7.09 2.28
N ALA A 116 -0.93 -7.09 1.03
CA ALA A 116 -0.71 -8.20 0.09
C ALA A 116 0.79 -8.52 -0.07
N GLY A 117 1.64 -7.51 -0.21
CA GLY A 117 3.09 -7.68 -0.28
C GLY A 117 3.67 -8.35 0.96
N THR A 118 3.22 -7.96 2.16
CA THR A 118 3.64 -8.60 3.41
C THR A 118 3.17 -10.05 3.52
N ILE A 119 1.95 -10.36 3.07
CA ILE A 119 1.39 -11.72 3.08
C ILE A 119 2.17 -12.62 2.12
N LEU A 120 2.42 -12.16 0.88
CA LEU A 120 3.20 -12.92 -0.11
C LEU A 120 4.63 -13.18 0.38
N ALA A 121 5.28 -12.18 0.98
CA ALA A 121 6.60 -12.36 1.56
C ALA A 121 6.61 -13.42 2.66
N CYS A 122 5.62 -13.41 3.57
CA CYS A 122 5.50 -14.41 4.63
C CYS A 122 5.23 -15.81 4.06
N LEU A 123 4.32 -15.93 3.09
CA LEU A 123 3.98 -17.20 2.47
C LEU A 123 5.19 -17.81 1.76
N TRP A 124 5.85 -17.04 0.90
CA TRP A 124 7.02 -17.53 0.14
C TRP A 124 8.19 -17.86 1.06
N ASP A 125 8.43 -17.07 2.11
CA ASP A 125 9.46 -17.38 3.11
C ASP A 125 9.13 -18.67 3.86
N CYS A 126 7.87 -18.82 4.29
CA CYS A 126 7.39 -20.02 4.97
C CYS A 126 7.42 -21.26 4.05
N MET A 127 7.31 -21.09 2.74
CA MET A 127 7.48 -22.16 1.74
C MET A 127 8.96 -22.46 1.42
N GLY A 128 9.91 -21.70 1.98
CA GLY A 128 11.33 -21.84 1.71
C GLY A 128 11.75 -21.31 0.33
N LEU A 129 10.95 -20.47 -0.30
CA LEU A 129 11.24 -19.89 -1.61
C LEU A 129 12.20 -18.70 -1.49
N VAL A 130 13.05 -18.53 -2.51
CA VAL A 130 13.88 -17.33 -2.67
C VAL A 130 13.17 -16.39 -3.62
N PHE A 131 12.96 -15.15 -3.20
CA PHE A 131 12.28 -14.12 -3.96
C PHE A 131 12.97 -12.76 -3.77
N THR A 132 12.74 -11.89 -4.74
CA THR A 132 13.14 -10.49 -4.79
C THR A 132 11.95 -9.58 -4.51
N ILE A 133 12.21 -8.28 -4.30
CA ILE A 133 11.13 -7.30 -4.17
C ILE A 133 10.32 -7.14 -5.45
N ASP A 134 10.95 -7.34 -6.61
CA ASP A 134 10.27 -7.30 -7.91
C ASP A 134 9.29 -8.46 -8.06
N ASP A 135 9.63 -9.65 -7.57
CA ASP A 135 8.71 -10.79 -7.53
C ASP A 135 7.47 -10.45 -6.70
N ILE A 136 7.65 -9.78 -5.54
CA ILE A 136 6.53 -9.36 -4.69
C ILE A 136 5.67 -8.31 -5.38
N ILE A 137 6.28 -7.28 -5.99
CA ILE A 137 5.55 -6.22 -6.71
C ILE A 137 4.68 -6.84 -7.81
N HIS A 138 5.23 -7.76 -8.61
CA HIS A 138 4.47 -8.44 -9.66
C HIS A 138 3.45 -9.45 -9.10
N GLY A 139 3.75 -10.10 -7.99
CA GLY A 139 2.82 -10.98 -7.29
C GLY A 139 1.58 -10.23 -6.81
N VAL A 140 1.76 -9.07 -6.18
CA VAL A 140 0.63 -8.24 -5.74
C VAL A 140 -0.20 -7.73 -6.92
N LEU A 141 0.43 -7.35 -8.05
CA LEU A 141 -0.31 -7.01 -9.27
C LEU A 141 -1.24 -8.15 -9.71
N GLN A 142 -0.77 -9.40 -9.65
CA GLN A 142 -1.59 -10.56 -9.96
C GLN A 142 -2.72 -10.76 -8.95
N VAL A 143 -2.44 -10.63 -7.64
CA VAL A 143 -3.46 -10.67 -6.58
C VAL A 143 -4.59 -9.66 -6.80
N GLU A 144 -4.25 -8.42 -7.17
CA GLU A 144 -5.24 -7.37 -7.45
C GLU A 144 -6.13 -7.67 -8.66
N GLN A 145 -5.58 -8.35 -9.68
CA GLN A 145 -6.39 -8.83 -10.80
C GLN A 145 -7.34 -9.95 -10.37
N LEU A 146 -6.87 -10.89 -9.54
CA LEU A 146 -7.70 -11.99 -9.01
C LEU A 146 -8.88 -11.45 -8.18
N LEU A 147 -8.68 -10.40 -7.40
CA LEU A 147 -9.72 -9.76 -6.59
C LEU A 147 -10.64 -8.82 -7.39
N THR A 148 -10.39 -8.66 -8.69
CA THR A 148 -11.12 -7.73 -9.58
C THR A 148 -11.13 -6.28 -9.11
N THR A 149 -10.25 -5.92 -8.17
CA THR A 149 -10.10 -4.53 -7.71
C THR A 149 -9.45 -3.69 -8.78
N GLY A 150 -8.65 -4.34 -9.65
CA GLY A 150 -7.72 -3.66 -10.54
C GLY A 150 -6.68 -2.91 -9.73
N GLY A 151 -5.87 -2.12 -10.40
CA GLY A 151 -4.82 -1.33 -9.75
C GLY A 151 -3.71 -0.98 -10.71
N GLY A 152 -2.75 -0.23 -10.20
CA GLY A 152 -1.46 -0.03 -10.84
C GLY A 152 -0.37 -0.57 -9.93
N TRP A 153 0.89 -0.45 -10.36
CA TRP A 153 2.06 -0.94 -9.64
C TRP A 153 2.60 0.05 -8.59
N GLN A 154 2.04 1.26 -8.53
CA GLN A 154 2.61 2.35 -7.73
C GLN A 154 2.47 2.13 -6.23
N ASP A 155 1.42 1.47 -5.75
CA ASP A 155 1.17 1.31 -4.31
C ASP A 155 2.21 0.34 -3.71
N GLN A 156 2.51 -0.73 -4.43
CA GLN A 156 3.50 -1.75 -4.05
C GLN A 156 4.91 -1.18 -4.14
N VAL A 157 5.24 -0.47 -5.22
CA VAL A 157 6.56 0.18 -5.34
C VAL A 157 6.77 1.19 -4.22
N ASN A 158 5.78 2.04 -3.95
CA ASN A 158 5.97 3.11 -2.97
C ASN A 158 5.93 2.62 -1.53
N GLY A 159 5.15 1.58 -1.22
CA GLY A 159 4.98 1.08 0.14
C GLY A 159 5.87 -0.10 0.54
N LEU A 160 6.49 -0.82 -0.41
CA LEU A 160 7.36 -1.96 -0.10
C LEU A 160 8.86 -1.65 -0.26
N VAL A 161 9.22 -0.70 -1.11
CA VAL A 161 10.61 -0.27 -1.30
C VAL A 161 10.90 0.87 -0.32
N PRO A 162 12.12 1.01 0.23
CA PRO A 162 12.47 2.16 1.07
C PRO A 162 12.58 3.49 0.30
N GLY A 163 12.61 4.59 1.06
CA GLY A 163 13.02 5.93 0.66
C GLY A 163 12.02 6.68 -0.22
N ILE A 164 12.48 7.83 -0.71
CA ILE A 164 11.81 8.61 -1.76
C ILE A 164 12.24 8.04 -3.11
N LYS A 165 11.29 7.76 -4.00
CA LYS A 165 11.59 7.10 -5.27
C LYS A 165 10.76 7.62 -6.43
N ILE A 166 11.26 7.40 -7.64
CA ILE A 166 10.48 7.45 -8.87
C ILE A 166 10.43 6.05 -9.45
N GLY A 167 9.21 5.53 -9.63
CA GLY A 167 8.98 4.31 -10.39
C GLY A 167 8.72 4.62 -11.86
N ARG A 168 9.13 3.73 -12.76
CA ARG A 168 8.84 3.82 -14.20
C ARG A 168 8.43 2.46 -14.74
N CYS A 169 7.56 2.49 -15.75
CA CYS A 169 7.17 1.31 -16.49
C CYS A 169 7.14 1.67 -17.97
N LEU A 170 7.87 0.92 -18.79
CA LEU A 170 7.79 1.05 -20.24
C LEU A 170 6.53 0.36 -20.77
N PRO A 171 5.91 0.84 -21.86
CA PRO A 171 4.77 0.20 -22.50
C PRO A 171 5.25 -1.03 -23.30
N LYS A 172 5.76 -2.05 -22.61
CA LYS A 172 6.27 -3.29 -23.19
C LYS A 172 5.76 -4.50 -22.43
N GLU A 173 5.67 -5.63 -23.12
CA GLU A 173 5.39 -6.94 -22.53
C GLU A 173 6.68 -7.79 -22.52
N PRO A 174 7.00 -8.49 -21.42
CA PRO A 174 6.31 -8.43 -20.13
C PRO A 174 6.47 -7.06 -19.45
N LEU A 175 5.47 -6.67 -18.64
CA LEU A 175 5.50 -5.45 -17.84
C LEU A 175 6.78 -5.46 -16.97
N THR A 176 7.53 -4.36 -17.00
CA THR A 176 8.74 -4.21 -16.19
C THR A 176 8.69 -2.90 -15.45
N VAL A 177 8.70 -2.97 -14.12
CA VAL A 177 8.71 -1.81 -13.24
C VAL A 177 10.15 -1.57 -12.78
N THR A 178 10.71 -0.40 -13.09
CA THR A 178 12.02 0.05 -12.62
C THR A 178 11.87 1.18 -11.64
N ARG A 179 12.89 1.43 -10.82
CA ARG A 179 12.88 2.46 -9.78
C ARG A 179 14.24 3.12 -9.63
N GLU A 180 14.22 4.41 -9.36
CA GLU A 180 15.36 5.17 -8.85
C GLU A 180 15.00 5.70 -7.47
N ILE A 181 15.95 5.67 -6.53
CA ILE A 181 15.73 5.99 -5.12
C ILE A 181 16.70 7.10 -4.72
N ILE A 182 16.19 8.09 -3.97
CA ILE A 182 17.03 9.11 -3.33
C ILE A 182 17.86 8.42 -2.24
N PRO A 183 19.19 8.66 -2.17
CA PRO A 183 20.03 8.08 -1.11
C PRO A 183 19.45 8.31 0.29
N MET A 184 19.60 7.33 1.18
CA MET A 184 18.94 7.37 2.51
C MET A 184 19.49 8.50 3.38
N GLU A 185 20.77 8.79 3.22
CA GLU A 185 21.51 9.87 3.87
C GLU A 185 21.28 11.26 3.26
N HIS A 186 20.48 11.36 2.20
CA HIS A 186 20.26 12.61 1.49
C HIS A 186 19.60 13.66 2.41
N PRO A 187 20.16 14.88 2.55
CA PRO A 187 19.66 15.90 3.47
C PRO A 187 18.18 16.26 3.24
N PHE A 188 17.75 16.24 1.98
CA PHE A 188 16.37 16.50 1.58
C PHE A 188 15.33 15.58 2.24
N ASN A 189 15.69 14.36 2.69
CA ASN A 189 14.76 13.49 3.42
C ASN A 189 14.22 14.20 4.66
N LYS A 190 15.10 14.77 5.49
CA LYS A 190 14.71 15.52 6.71
C LYS A 190 13.96 16.80 6.40
N VAL A 191 14.33 17.49 5.32
CA VAL A 191 13.62 18.68 4.86
C VAL A 191 12.18 18.31 4.52
N LEU A 192 11.99 17.31 3.66
CA LEU A 192 10.65 16.88 3.27
C LEU A 192 9.82 16.43 4.49
N GLU A 193 10.39 15.60 5.37
CA GLU A 193 9.71 15.14 6.59
C GLU A 193 9.20 16.31 7.44
N SER A 194 10.05 17.31 7.71
CA SER A 194 9.64 18.46 8.51
C SER A 194 8.54 19.30 7.87
N HIS A 195 8.29 19.15 6.56
CA HIS A 195 7.25 19.88 5.84
C HIS A 195 6.05 19.01 5.42
N LEU A 196 6.06 17.70 5.70
CA LEU A 196 5.03 16.77 5.25
C LEU A 196 3.98 16.55 6.33
N VAL A 197 2.75 17.01 6.08
CA VAL A 197 1.61 16.81 6.98
C VAL A 197 0.49 16.07 6.26
N LEU A 198 -0.13 15.12 6.94
CA LEU A 198 -1.30 14.38 6.46
C LEU A 198 -2.55 14.82 7.23
N VAL A 199 -3.65 15.05 6.53
CA VAL A 199 -4.95 15.32 7.15
C VAL A 199 -5.93 14.22 6.78
N TYR A 200 -6.38 13.44 7.76
CA TYR A 200 -7.39 12.42 7.55
C TYR A 200 -8.77 13.05 7.52
N THR A 201 -9.43 12.95 6.36
CA THR A 201 -10.73 13.60 6.11
C THR A 201 -11.92 12.90 6.81
N GLY A 202 -11.72 11.72 7.40
CA GLY A 202 -12.81 10.90 7.96
C GLY A 202 -13.77 10.33 6.91
N LYS A 203 -13.55 10.58 5.62
CA LYS A 203 -14.33 10.06 4.51
C LYS A 203 -13.59 8.92 3.87
N VAL A 204 -14.24 7.76 3.74
CA VAL A 204 -13.68 6.60 3.03
C VAL A 204 -14.42 6.42 1.72
N ARG A 205 -13.70 6.06 0.66
CA ARG A 205 -14.31 5.75 -0.65
C ARG A 205 -13.57 4.59 -1.30
N LEU A 206 -14.34 3.70 -1.92
CA LEU A 206 -13.79 2.62 -2.74
C LEU A 206 -13.12 3.18 -4.00
N ALA A 207 -11.81 2.95 -4.12
CA ALA A 207 -10.99 3.40 -5.25
C ALA A 207 -11.41 2.78 -6.60
N LYS A 208 -12.00 1.58 -6.58
CA LYS A 208 -12.42 0.81 -7.77
C LYS A 208 -13.29 1.62 -8.73
N ASN A 209 -14.24 2.40 -8.21
CA ASN A 209 -15.16 3.18 -9.06
C ASN A 209 -14.45 4.34 -9.78
N LEU A 210 -13.51 5.00 -9.10
CA LEU A 210 -12.73 6.10 -9.69
C LEU A 210 -11.77 5.58 -10.77
N LEU A 211 -11.10 4.45 -10.52
CA LEU A 211 -10.20 3.83 -11.50
C LEU A 211 -10.94 3.48 -12.80
N GLN A 212 -12.13 2.86 -12.69
CA GLN A 212 -12.92 2.53 -13.87
C GLN A 212 -13.30 3.77 -14.69
N ASN A 213 -13.56 4.90 -14.04
CA ASN A 213 -13.85 6.16 -14.73
C ASN A 213 -12.62 6.69 -15.49
N VAL A 214 -11.44 6.65 -14.88
CA VAL A 214 -10.17 7.05 -15.53
C VAL A 214 -9.90 6.18 -16.76
N VAL A 215 -10.05 4.85 -16.63
CA VAL A 215 -9.84 3.90 -17.73
C VAL A 215 -10.85 4.14 -18.87
N LYS A 216 -12.14 4.34 -18.55
CA LYS A 216 -13.16 4.69 -19.55
C LYS A 216 -12.84 6.02 -20.24
N ALA A 217 -12.41 7.03 -19.49
CA ALA A 217 -12.02 8.32 -20.04
C ALA A 217 -10.82 8.18 -20.99
N TRP A 218 -9.83 7.36 -20.66
CA TRP A 218 -8.72 7.04 -21.56
C TRP A 218 -9.19 6.42 -22.89
N TYR A 219 -10.08 5.42 -22.83
CA TYR A 219 -10.65 4.79 -24.03
C TYR A 219 -11.53 5.72 -24.87
N SER A 220 -12.02 6.82 -24.31
CA SER A 220 -12.80 7.81 -25.05
C SER A 220 -11.99 8.57 -26.12
N LYS A 221 -10.65 8.47 -26.08
CA LYS A 221 -9.71 9.13 -27.03
C LYS A 221 -9.91 10.64 -27.17
N LYS A 222 -10.41 11.30 -26.13
CA LYS A 222 -10.48 12.77 -26.08
C LYS A 222 -9.07 13.33 -25.92
N ASP A 223 -8.69 14.26 -26.79
CA ASP A 223 -7.35 14.89 -26.78
C ASP A 223 -6.99 15.47 -25.41
N VAL A 224 -7.94 16.11 -24.73
CA VAL A 224 -7.74 16.69 -23.39
C VAL A 224 -7.35 15.64 -22.35
N ILE A 225 -7.92 14.43 -22.41
CA ILE A 225 -7.61 13.35 -21.46
C ILE A 225 -6.24 12.75 -21.77
N HIS A 226 -5.95 12.54 -23.05
CA HIS A 226 -4.65 12.00 -23.47
C HIS A 226 -3.52 12.97 -23.17
N GLN A 227 -3.75 14.27 -23.36
CA GLN A 227 -2.79 15.30 -22.99
C GLN A 227 -2.59 15.34 -21.47
N ALA A 228 -3.66 15.32 -20.67
CA ALA A 228 -3.54 15.31 -19.23
C ALA A 228 -2.77 14.08 -18.68
N ILE A 229 -2.86 12.92 -19.32
CA ILE A 229 -2.07 11.74 -18.96
C ILE A 229 -0.59 11.91 -19.33
N ARG A 230 -0.28 12.47 -20.51
CA ARG A 230 1.10 12.82 -20.88
C ARG A 230 1.69 13.86 -19.93
N ASP A 231 0.95 14.92 -19.65
CA ASP A 231 1.37 15.96 -18.70
C ASP A 231 1.60 15.38 -17.31
N ASN A 232 0.76 14.45 -16.85
CA ASN A 232 0.93 13.78 -15.57
C ASN A 232 2.18 12.89 -15.53
N HIS A 233 2.49 12.21 -16.63
CA HIS A 233 3.73 11.44 -16.77
C HIS A 233 4.96 12.35 -16.71
N ASP A 234 4.97 13.46 -17.46
CA ASP A 234 6.10 14.39 -17.51
C ASP A 234 6.26 15.14 -16.17
N LEU A 235 5.15 15.43 -15.50
CA LEU A 235 5.12 16.02 -14.16
C LEU A 235 5.83 15.13 -13.12
N ALA A 236 5.71 13.81 -13.21
CA ALA A 236 6.44 12.90 -12.32
C ALA A 236 7.96 13.08 -12.48
N THR A 237 8.45 13.23 -13.72
CA THR A 237 9.87 13.52 -13.99
C THR A 237 10.26 14.90 -13.47
N LYS A 238 9.41 15.91 -13.66
CA LYS A 238 9.65 17.27 -13.14
C LYS A 238 9.74 17.28 -11.60
N MET A 239 8.84 16.57 -10.91
CA MET A 239 8.87 16.45 -9.46
C MET A 239 10.12 15.71 -8.99
N TRP A 240 10.54 14.66 -9.71
CA TRP A 240 11.79 13.96 -9.42
C TRP A 240 13.01 14.87 -9.52
N THR A 241 13.14 15.66 -10.59
CA THR A 241 14.20 16.66 -10.72
C THR A 241 14.15 17.71 -9.60
N ALA A 242 12.96 18.15 -9.19
CA ALA A 242 12.81 19.09 -8.09
C ALA A 242 13.30 18.51 -6.74
N ILE A 243 13.03 17.23 -6.48
CA ILE A 243 13.53 16.51 -5.30
C ILE A 243 15.06 16.42 -5.35
N GLN A 244 15.63 16.02 -6.50
CA GLN A 244 17.10 15.93 -6.69
C GLN A 244 17.80 17.28 -6.52
N ASN A 245 17.15 18.38 -6.90
CA ASN A 245 17.65 19.74 -6.74
C ASN A 245 17.27 20.38 -5.38
N GLU A 246 16.74 19.59 -4.45
CA GLU A 246 16.35 20.03 -3.11
C GLU A 246 15.33 21.18 -3.08
N SER A 247 14.54 21.33 -4.14
CA SER A 247 13.59 22.44 -4.30
C SER A 247 12.21 22.10 -3.77
N LEU A 248 12.00 22.31 -2.47
CA LEU A 248 10.71 22.06 -1.82
C LEU A 248 9.56 22.87 -2.45
N ALA A 249 9.83 24.11 -2.87
CA ALA A 249 8.86 24.97 -3.55
C ALA A 249 8.37 24.33 -4.86
N GLN A 250 9.29 23.82 -5.68
CA GLN A 250 8.94 23.14 -6.93
C GLN A 250 8.23 21.82 -6.70
N VAL A 251 8.55 21.08 -5.62
CA VAL A 251 7.78 19.88 -5.21
C VAL A 251 6.34 20.26 -4.89
N GLY A 252 6.12 21.32 -4.11
CA GLY A 252 4.78 21.84 -3.80
C GLY A 252 3.99 22.30 -5.04
N GLU A 253 4.65 22.99 -5.97
CA GLU A 253 4.05 23.36 -7.26
C GLU A 253 3.65 22.14 -8.07
N CYS A 254 4.53 21.13 -8.16
CA CYS A 254 4.22 19.89 -8.86
C CYS A 254 3.03 19.17 -8.21
N LEU A 255 2.92 19.17 -6.88
CA LEU A 255 1.78 18.56 -6.18
C LEU A 255 0.46 19.27 -6.50
N ASN A 256 0.45 20.61 -6.61
CA ASN A 256 -0.74 21.37 -7.03
C ASN A 256 -1.12 21.10 -8.49
N THR A 257 -0.14 21.00 -9.39
CA THR A 257 -0.38 20.65 -10.80
C THR A 257 -0.94 19.24 -10.90
N TYR A 258 -0.37 18.29 -10.14
CA TYR A 258 -0.87 16.92 -10.05
C TYR A 258 -2.33 16.90 -9.60
N TRP A 259 -2.69 17.68 -8.58
CA TRP A 259 -4.08 17.77 -8.13
C TRP A 259 -5.02 18.27 -9.22
N THR A 260 -4.60 19.28 -9.98
CA THR A 260 -5.38 19.81 -11.10
C THR A 260 -5.59 18.76 -12.20
N LEU A 261 -4.54 18.05 -12.59
CA LEU A 261 -4.62 16.96 -13.57
C LEU A 261 -5.49 15.81 -13.06
N LYS A 262 -5.33 15.42 -11.79
CA LYS A 262 -6.12 14.35 -11.16
C LYS A 262 -7.62 14.65 -11.18
N LYS A 263 -8.02 15.91 -10.92
CA LYS A 263 -9.43 16.31 -11.00
C LYS A 263 -10.00 16.23 -12.42
N LEU A 264 -9.18 16.52 -13.42
CA LEU A 264 -9.55 16.37 -14.82
C LEU A 264 -9.70 14.90 -15.24
N LEU A 265 -8.80 14.03 -14.75
CA LEU A 265 -8.78 12.60 -15.10
C LEU A 265 -9.81 11.77 -14.34
N ALA A 266 -10.05 12.09 -13.07
CA ALA A 266 -10.89 11.32 -12.17
C ALA A 266 -12.01 12.20 -11.60
N GLU A 267 -13.16 12.19 -12.30
CA GLU A 267 -14.37 12.86 -11.82
C GLU A 267 -14.78 12.31 -10.44
N GLY A 268 -15.03 13.22 -9.50
CA GLY A 268 -15.35 12.88 -8.11
C GLY A 268 -14.13 12.68 -7.20
N SER A 269 -12.92 12.98 -7.68
CA SER A 269 -11.73 13.04 -6.82
C SER A 269 -11.80 14.16 -5.78
N GLU A 270 -12.52 15.25 -6.03
CA GLU A 270 -12.76 16.36 -5.08
C GLU A 270 -14.26 16.48 -4.69
N PRO A 271 -14.76 15.68 -3.75
CA PRO A 271 -16.13 15.85 -3.25
C PRO A 271 -16.32 17.19 -2.54
N GLU A 272 -17.54 17.73 -2.54
CA GLU A 272 -17.83 19.01 -1.86
C GLU A 272 -17.42 19.03 -0.38
N SER A 273 -17.50 17.87 0.28
CA SER A 273 -17.12 17.69 1.68
C SER A 273 -15.63 17.93 1.96
N ILE A 274 -14.74 17.79 0.98
CA ILE A 274 -13.29 18.02 1.18
C ILE A 274 -12.86 19.45 0.87
N VAL A 275 -13.68 20.21 0.14
CA VAL A 275 -13.36 21.57 -0.31
C VAL A 275 -13.08 22.52 0.86
N PRO A 276 -13.82 22.49 1.99
CA PRO A 276 -13.50 23.32 3.15
C PRO A 276 -12.10 23.05 3.72
N ILE A 277 -11.68 21.78 3.77
CA ILE A 277 -10.36 21.37 4.26
C ILE A 277 -9.28 21.96 3.34
N LEU A 278 -9.41 21.75 2.03
CA LEU A 278 -8.47 22.30 1.03
C LEU A 278 -8.35 23.82 1.11
N LYS A 279 -9.46 24.53 1.35
CA LYS A 279 -9.45 26.00 1.50
C LYS A 279 -8.72 26.43 2.77
N ALA A 280 -9.01 25.77 3.91
CA ALA A 280 -8.40 26.08 5.19
C ALA A 280 -6.88 25.88 5.20
N THR A 281 -6.38 24.86 4.50
CA THR A 281 -4.94 24.53 4.46
C THR A 281 -4.17 25.25 3.36
N LYS A 282 -4.86 25.88 2.39
CA LYS A 282 -4.22 26.44 1.19
C LYS A 282 -3.14 27.46 1.51
N SER A 283 -3.39 28.37 2.44
CA SER A 283 -2.44 29.45 2.81
C SER A 283 -1.19 28.92 3.52
N LEU A 284 -1.30 27.77 4.18
CA LEU A 284 -0.22 27.09 4.93
C LEU A 284 0.61 26.15 4.06
N SER A 285 0.12 25.78 2.87
CA SER A 285 0.76 24.82 1.97
C SER A 285 1.52 25.46 0.81
N LEU A 286 2.67 24.89 0.45
CA LEU A 286 3.30 25.04 -0.87
C LEU A 286 2.53 24.23 -1.92
N GLY A 287 2.06 23.03 -1.54
CA GLY A 287 1.26 22.15 -2.38
C GLY A 287 0.36 21.24 -1.57
N GLN A 288 -0.77 20.85 -2.15
CA GLN A 288 -1.70 19.93 -1.52
C GLN A 288 -2.46 19.07 -2.54
N SER A 289 -2.71 17.82 -2.20
CA SER A 289 -3.47 16.88 -3.02
C SER A 289 -4.01 15.73 -2.17
N LEU A 290 -5.18 15.18 -2.51
CA LEU A 290 -5.59 13.91 -1.90
C LEU A 290 -4.67 12.78 -2.36
N ALA A 291 -4.35 11.87 -1.45
CA ALA A 291 -3.66 10.62 -1.74
C ALA A 291 -4.51 9.66 -2.62
N GLY A 292 -3.88 8.63 -3.15
CA GLY A 292 -4.52 7.53 -3.87
C GLY A 292 -5.40 7.97 -5.05
N ALA A 293 -6.59 7.39 -5.18
CA ALA A 293 -7.56 7.75 -6.22
C ALA A 293 -8.30 9.09 -5.95
N GLY A 294 -8.27 9.60 -4.70
CA GLY A 294 -9.07 10.75 -4.26
C GLY A 294 -10.47 10.36 -3.77
N GLY A 295 -11.35 11.34 -3.57
CA GLY A 295 -12.71 11.13 -3.09
C GLY A 295 -12.86 10.99 -1.57
N GLY A 296 -11.77 11.08 -0.82
CA GLY A 296 -11.68 10.91 0.63
C GLY A 296 -10.26 10.53 1.07
N GLY A 297 -10.14 9.94 2.25
CA GLY A 297 -8.88 9.44 2.79
C GLY A 297 -8.01 10.55 3.34
N PHE A 298 -6.73 10.52 3.00
CA PHE A 298 -5.76 11.52 3.42
C PHE A 298 -5.56 12.63 2.39
N LEU A 299 -5.53 13.87 2.87
CA LEU A 299 -4.94 15.01 2.19
C LEU A 299 -3.45 15.06 2.53
N VAL A 300 -2.61 15.14 1.51
CA VAL A 300 -1.16 15.34 1.64
C VAL A 300 -0.86 16.82 1.48
N LEU A 301 -0.12 17.37 2.43
CA LEU A 301 0.31 18.77 2.46
C LEU A 301 1.83 18.84 2.49
N ILE A 302 2.40 19.68 1.61
CA ILE A 302 3.74 20.21 1.76
C ILE A 302 3.59 21.60 2.35
N THR A 303 3.93 21.78 3.64
CA THR A 303 3.74 23.04 4.37
C THR A 303 4.81 24.07 3.99
N LYS A 304 4.49 25.36 4.14
CA LYS A 304 5.46 26.46 3.91
C LYS A 304 6.50 26.56 5.02
N ALA A 305 6.07 26.37 6.26
CA ALA A 305 6.95 26.35 7.43
C ALA A 305 7.24 24.89 7.83
N PRO A 306 8.46 24.59 8.31
CA PRO A 306 8.76 23.29 8.88
C PRO A 306 8.00 23.11 10.20
N ASN A 307 7.71 21.86 10.56
CA ASN A 307 7.04 21.43 11.79
C ASN A 307 5.70 22.15 12.03
N ALA A 308 4.95 22.40 10.96
CA ALA A 308 3.71 23.18 11.01
C ALA A 308 2.45 22.37 11.36
N LEU A 309 2.60 21.19 11.99
CA LEU A 309 1.48 20.31 12.33
C LEU A 309 0.42 21.03 13.17
N ASP A 310 0.83 21.74 14.22
CA ASP A 310 -0.10 22.44 15.12
C ASP A 310 -0.86 23.57 14.40
N GLN A 311 -0.19 24.27 13.47
CA GLN A 311 -0.81 25.34 12.67
C GLN A 311 -1.85 24.76 11.71
N VAL A 312 -1.53 23.61 11.08
CA VAL A 312 -2.49 22.91 10.22
C VAL A 312 -3.66 22.41 11.05
N GLN A 313 -3.41 21.78 12.21
CA GLN A 313 -4.45 21.27 13.10
C GLN A 313 -5.39 22.39 13.55
N ALA A 314 -4.86 23.54 13.99
CA ALA A 314 -5.67 24.70 14.37
C ALA A 314 -6.52 25.23 13.20
N ALA A 315 -6.00 25.22 11.98
CA ALA A 315 -6.74 25.69 10.80
C ALA A 315 -7.93 24.78 10.44
N VAL A 316 -7.88 23.49 10.77
CA VAL A 316 -8.91 22.50 10.39
C VAL A 316 -9.68 21.90 11.55
N GLU A 317 -9.39 22.28 12.80
CA GLU A 317 -10.02 21.74 14.01
C GLU A 317 -11.55 21.79 13.96
N HIS A 318 -12.10 22.93 13.52
CA HIS A 318 -13.54 23.15 13.37
C HIS A 318 -14.22 22.23 12.32
N LEU A 319 -13.45 21.53 11.50
CA LEU A 319 -13.94 20.60 10.47
C LEU A 319 -14.02 19.15 10.97
N GLY A 320 -13.61 18.86 12.20
CA GLY A 320 -13.68 17.52 12.79
C GLY A 320 -12.75 16.49 12.12
N VAL A 321 -11.63 16.95 11.57
CA VAL A 321 -10.60 16.11 10.94
C VAL A 321 -9.39 15.94 11.87
N THR A 322 -8.53 14.96 11.56
CA THR A 322 -7.31 14.71 12.33
C THR A 322 -6.07 14.94 11.49
N CYS A 323 -5.06 15.58 12.06
CA CYS A 323 -3.77 15.81 11.41
C CYS A 323 -2.70 14.87 11.97
N HIS A 324 -1.78 14.45 11.10
CA HIS A 324 -0.72 13.51 11.41
C HIS A 324 0.58 14.00 10.78
N GLN A 325 1.68 13.91 11.53
CA GLN A 325 3.01 14.07 10.96
C GLN A 325 3.34 12.83 10.13
N ALA A 326 3.92 13.02 8.95
CA ALA A 326 4.44 11.91 8.15
C ALA A 326 5.97 11.94 8.10
N GLY A 327 6.56 10.74 8.07
CA GLY A 327 7.99 10.50 7.90
C GLY A 327 8.28 9.76 6.60
N VAL A 328 9.54 9.75 6.19
CA VAL A 328 10.03 8.93 5.09
C VAL A 328 10.46 7.57 5.66
N ASP A 329 9.84 6.50 5.19
CA ASP A 329 10.28 5.15 5.54
C ASP A 329 11.56 4.81 4.78
N LEU A 330 12.68 4.67 5.49
CA LEU A 330 13.99 4.34 4.92
C LEU A 330 14.30 2.84 4.95
N GLU A 331 13.40 2.01 5.48
CA GLU A 331 13.61 0.56 5.58
C GLU A 331 12.80 -0.23 4.56
N GLY A 332 11.55 0.18 4.29
CA GLY A 332 10.65 -0.55 3.41
C GLY A 332 10.25 -1.91 4.00
N LEU A 333 9.91 -2.85 3.11
CA LEU A 333 9.55 -4.21 3.50
C LEU A 333 10.72 -4.88 4.23
N THR A 334 10.44 -5.35 5.43
CA THR A 334 11.40 -6.10 6.26
C THR A 334 10.81 -7.46 6.60
N LEU A 335 11.66 -8.47 6.55
CA LEU A 335 11.35 -9.84 6.92
C LEU A 335 12.20 -10.24 8.14
N VAL A 336 11.56 -10.66 9.22
CA VAL A 336 12.23 -11.03 10.49
C VAL A 336 11.82 -12.46 10.85
N ARG A 337 12.78 -13.28 11.25
CA ARG A 337 12.55 -14.65 11.73
C ARG A 337 12.95 -14.73 13.20
N ASP A 338 11.98 -14.96 14.09
CA ASP A 338 12.18 -15.01 15.55
C ASP A 338 13.25 -15.98 16.05
N GLN A 339 13.60 -17.02 15.27
CA GLN A 339 14.52 -18.07 15.72
C GLN A 339 15.98 -17.86 15.34
N CYS A 340 16.32 -16.81 14.56
CA CYS A 340 17.68 -16.66 14.04
C CYS A 340 18.29 -15.24 14.11
N ASP A 341 17.58 -14.22 14.59
CA ASP A 341 18.00 -12.80 14.48
C ASP A 341 18.42 -12.38 13.06
N VAL A 342 17.94 -13.10 12.02
CA VAL A 342 18.24 -12.78 10.63
C VAL A 342 17.17 -11.81 10.14
N LYS A 343 17.53 -10.53 10.12
CA LYS A 343 16.76 -9.47 9.45
C LYS A 343 17.12 -9.46 7.97
N LYS A 344 16.15 -9.77 7.10
CA LYS A 344 16.30 -9.59 5.65
C LYS A 344 15.60 -8.30 5.25
N THR A 345 16.38 -7.34 4.76
CA THR A 345 15.88 -6.11 4.15
C THR A 345 15.93 -6.26 2.64
N PHE A 346 14.89 -5.77 1.97
CA PHE A 346 14.86 -5.71 0.50
C PHE A 346 15.32 -4.32 0.06
N HIS A 347 16.37 -4.26 -0.74
CA HIS A 347 16.88 -3.01 -1.33
C HIS A 347 16.44 -2.87 -2.78
#